data_AF-A0A2V9CB80-F1
#
_entry.id   AF-A0A2V9CB80-F1
#
_cell.length_a   1.000
_cell.length_b   1.000
_cell.length_c   1.000
_cell.angle_alpha   90.00
_cell.angle_beta   90.00
_cell.angle_gamma   90.00
#
_symmetry.space_group_name_H-M   'P 1'
#
loop_
_entity.id
_entity.type
_entity.pdbx_description
1 polymer ?
#
loop_
_entity_poly.entity_id
_entity_poly.type
_entity_poly.pdbx_seq_one_letter_code
_entity_poly.pdbx_strand_id
1 'polypeptide(L)' 'MAWWYELRGEENRLVAMWRGFATEREAQEAADRAKRMMRSPAYSRQIEDLTIVTGTDEKPKAKAKAAH' A
#
# COMPACT_ATOMS: atom_id res chain seq x y z
N MET A 1 -3.86 -16.36 -1.61
CA MET A 1 -2.96 -15.25 -1.27
C MET A 1 -3.67 -13.99 -1.71
N ALA A 2 -3.80 -13.01 -0.83
CA ALA A 2 -4.44 -11.74 -1.16
C ALA A 2 -3.37 -10.66 -1.10
N TRP A 3 -3.25 -9.88 -2.15
CA TRP A 3 -2.41 -8.70 -2.18
C TRP A 3 -3.14 -7.51 -1.58
N TRP A 4 -2.37 -6.57 -1.05
CA TRP A 4 -2.84 -5.34 -0.45
C TRP A 4 -1.91 -4.17 -0.81
N TYR A 5 -2.44 -2.97 -0.67
CA TYR A 5 -1.65 -1.74 -0.73
C TYR A 5 -2.00 -0.80 0.41
N GLU A 6 -1.04 0.01 0.78
CA GLU A 6 -1.17 1.17 1.66
C GLU A 6 -0.71 2.42 0.90
N LEU A 7 -1.48 3.49 1.06
CA LEU A 7 -1.07 4.84 0.71
C LEU A 7 -0.72 5.56 2.00
N ARG A 8 0.51 6.05 2.06
CA ARG A 8 1.04 6.75 3.23
C ARG A 8 1.45 8.17 2.84
N GLY A 9 1.07 9.15 3.64
CA GLY A 9 1.45 10.55 3.44
C GLY A 9 2.71 10.91 4.22
N GLU A 10 2.91 12.22 4.45
CA GLU A 10 3.98 12.73 5.31
C GLU A 10 4.04 12.01 6.65
N GLU A 11 5.26 11.89 7.18
CA GLU A 11 5.55 11.19 8.44
C GLU A 11 5.06 9.73 8.47
N ASN A 12 4.94 9.08 7.30
CA ASN A 12 4.52 7.69 7.17
C ASN A 12 3.09 7.43 7.67
N ARG A 13 2.25 8.49 7.74
CA ARG A 13 0.86 8.41 8.20
C ARG A 13 0.01 7.65 7.18
N LEU A 14 -0.74 6.65 7.65
CA LEU A 14 -1.66 5.90 6.79
C LEU A 14 -2.82 6.80 6.32
N VAL A 15 -2.97 6.92 5.00
CA VAL A 15 -4.03 7.69 4.33
C VAL A 15 -5.13 6.76 3.82
N ALA A 16 -4.76 5.65 3.19
CA ALA A 16 -5.69 4.64 2.72
C ALA A 16 -5.04 3.25 2.71
N MET A 17 -5.84 2.21 2.92
CA MET A 17 -5.40 0.82 2.84
C MET A 17 -6.49 -0.02 2.17
N TRP A 18 -6.11 -0.87 1.24
CA TRP A 18 -7.01 -1.81 0.57
C TRP A 18 -6.35 -3.18 0.44
N ARG A 19 -7.16 -4.22 0.56
CA ARG A 19 -6.73 -5.62 0.55
C ARG A 19 -7.70 -6.48 -0.24
N GLY A 20 -7.25 -7.66 -0.66
CA GLY A 20 -8.07 -8.62 -1.41
C GLY A 20 -7.78 -8.68 -2.90
N PHE A 21 -6.68 -8.08 -3.36
CA PHE A 21 -6.27 -8.15 -4.76
C PHE A 21 -5.73 -9.55 -5.09
N ALA A 22 -6.01 -10.05 -6.29
CA ALA A 22 -5.56 -11.38 -6.69
C ALA A 22 -4.06 -11.39 -7.01
N THR A 23 -3.51 -10.25 -7.46
CA THR A 23 -2.10 -10.12 -7.85
C THR A 23 -1.47 -8.82 -7.33
N GLU A 24 -0.14 -8.80 -7.27
CA GLU A 24 0.65 -7.59 -6.98
C GLU A 24 0.32 -6.46 -7.95
N ARG A 25 0.19 -6.81 -9.23
CA ARG A 25 -0.08 -5.83 -10.29
C ARG A 25 -1.43 -5.16 -10.11
N GLU A 26 -2.47 -5.91 -9.73
CA GLU A 26 -3.78 -5.33 -9.41
C GLU A 26 -3.71 -4.40 -8.19
N ALA A 27 -2.98 -4.78 -7.14
CA ALA A 27 -2.78 -3.92 -5.97
C ALA A 27 -2.02 -2.63 -6.34
N GLN A 28 -0.98 -2.74 -7.16
CA GLN A 28 -0.19 -1.60 -7.63
C GLN A 28 -1.02 -0.67 -8.54
N GLU A 29 -1.73 -1.22 -9.53
CA GLU A 29 -2.60 -0.44 -10.42
C GLU A 29 -3.71 0.28 -9.64
N ALA A 30 -4.30 -0.39 -8.63
CA ALA A 30 -5.29 0.21 -7.75
C ALA A 30 -4.70 1.33 -6.88
N ALA A 31 -3.48 1.14 -6.35
CA ALA A 31 -2.77 2.15 -5.57
C ALA A 31 -2.42 3.39 -6.41
N ASP A 32 -1.93 3.20 -7.64
CA ASP A 32 -1.62 4.28 -8.57
C ASP A 32 -2.88 5.05 -8.97
N ARG A 33 -3.99 4.35 -9.20
CA ARG A 33 -5.29 4.98 -9.48
C ARG A 33 -5.76 5.79 -8.27
N ALA A 34 -5.66 5.25 -7.07
CA ALA A 34 -6.04 5.94 -5.84
C ALA A 34 -5.18 7.19 -5.62
N LYS A 35 -3.85 7.12 -5.81
CA LYS A 35 -2.95 8.29 -5.76
C LYS A 35 -3.34 9.36 -6.78
N ARG A 36 -3.69 8.97 -8.01
CA ARG A 36 -4.15 9.91 -9.06
C ARG A 36 -5.49 10.55 -8.73
N MET A 37 -6.44 9.79 -8.17
CA MET A 37 -7.75 10.31 -7.78
C MET A 37 -7.66 11.30 -6.61
N MET A 38 -6.70 11.09 -5.71
CA MET A 38 -6.45 12.05 -4.62
C MET A 38 -5.85 13.36 -5.14
N ARG A 39 -5.15 13.35 -6.29
CA ARG A 39 -4.50 14.51 -6.97
C ARG A 39 -5.51 15.56 -7.42
N SER A 40 -6.15 16.22 -6.46
CA SER A 40 -6.95 17.41 -6.65
C SER A 40 -6.04 18.64 -6.80
N PRO A 41 -6.35 19.56 -7.73
CA PRO A 41 -5.60 20.81 -7.88
C PRO A 41 -5.57 21.67 -6.61
N ALA A 42 -6.51 21.48 -5.69
CA ALA A 42 -6.57 22.19 -4.41
C ALA A 42 -5.56 21.66 -3.35
N TYR A 43 -5.04 20.43 -3.52
CA TYR A 43 -4.18 19.74 -2.54
C TYR A 43 -2.89 19.21 -3.16
N SER A 44 -2.42 19.84 -4.24
CA SER A 44 -1.32 19.36 -5.08
C SER A 44 -0.02 19.04 -4.32
N ARG A 45 0.33 19.81 -3.28
CA ARG A 45 1.55 19.59 -2.49
C ARG A 45 1.51 18.36 -1.59
N GLN A 46 0.37 18.05 -0.96
CA GLN A 46 0.25 16.94 0.00
C GLN A 46 0.26 15.54 -0.66
N ILE A 47 0.29 15.51 -1.98
CA ILE A 47 0.06 14.32 -2.80
C ILE A 47 1.34 13.84 -3.47
N GLU A 48 2.30 14.74 -3.67
CA GLU A 48 3.64 14.39 -4.14
C GLU A 48 4.36 13.50 -3.10
N ASP A 49 4.06 13.70 -1.82
CA ASP A 49 4.60 12.93 -0.69
C ASP A 49 3.87 11.60 -0.42
N LEU A 50 2.86 11.25 -1.23
CA LEU A 50 2.17 9.97 -1.07
C LEU A 50 3.08 8.82 -1.52
N THR A 51 3.43 7.96 -0.58
CA THR A 51 4.18 6.73 -0.78
C THR A 51 3.22 5.55 -0.91
N ILE A 52 3.43 4.73 -1.93
CA ILE A 52 2.70 3.48 -2.14
C ILE A 52 3.53 2.35 -1.53
N VAL A 53 2.90 1.54 -0.68
CA VAL A 53 3.48 0.30 -0.14
C VAL A 53 2.57 -0.84 -0.55
N THR A 54 3.09 -1.84 -1.25
CA THR A 54 2.35 -3.07 -1.59
C THR A 54 2.85 -4.23 -0.73
N GLY A 55 1.98 -5.18 -0.46
CA GLY A 55 2.34 -6.39 0.24
C GLY A 55 1.35 -7.51 -0.02
N THR A 56 1.65 -8.68 0.52
CA THR A 56 0.83 -9.88 0.37
C THR A 56 0.50 -10.45 1.75
N ASP A 57 -0.75 -10.88 1.93
CA ASP A 57 -1.21 -11.72 3.05
C ASP A 57 -0.70 -13.16 2.87
N GLU A 58 0.52 -13.34 2.36
CA GLU A 58 1.24 -14.56 2.69
C GLU A 58 1.31 -14.59 4.21
N LYS A 59 0.45 -15.41 4.83
CA LYS A 59 0.62 -15.82 6.22
C LYS A 59 2.11 -16.02 6.37
N PRO A 60 2.82 -15.31 7.28
CA PRO A 60 4.17 -15.67 7.55
C PRO A 60 4.08 -17.16 7.90
N LYS A 61 4.64 -18.02 7.03
CA LYS A 61 5.09 -19.31 7.50
C LYS A 61 6.02 -18.90 8.62
N ALA A 62 5.53 -19.07 9.84
CA ALA A 62 6.26 -18.79 11.05
C ALA A 62 7.68 -19.24 10.77
N LYS A 63 8.64 -18.32 10.81
CA LYS A 63 10.01 -18.74 11.09
C LYS A 63 9.98 -19.24 12.52
N ALA A 64 9.50 -20.47 12.67
CA ALA A 64 9.71 -21.30 13.82
C ALA A 64 11.21 -21.63 13.86
N LYS A 65 11.82 -21.35 15.02
CA LYS A 65 13.12 -21.85 15.51
C LYS A 65 14.37 -21.34 14.74
N ALA A 66 15.51 -21.08 15.37
CA ALA A 66 16.00 -21.40 16.70
C ALA A 66 17.00 -20.31 17.14
N ALA A 67 16.89 -19.83 18.38
CA ALA A 67 18.08 -19.40 19.11
C ALA A 67 18.61 -20.66 19.81
N HIS A 68 19.80 -21.10 19.41
CA HIS A 68 20.61 -22.07 20.14
C HIS A 68 21.62 -21.28 20.98
#